data_AF-A0A4U8TD93-F1
#
_entry.id   AF-A0A4U8TD93-F1
#
_cell.length_a   1.000
_cell.length_b   1.000
_cell.length_c   1.000
_cell.angle_alpha   90.00
_cell.angle_beta   90.00
_cell.angle_gamma   90.00
#
_symmetry.space_group_name_H-M   'P 1'
#
loop_
_entity.id
_entity.type
_entity.pdbx_description
1 polymer ?
#
loop_
_entity_poly.entity_id
_entity_poly.type
_entity_poly.pdbx_seq_one_letter_code
_entity_poly.pdbx_strand_id
1 'polypeptide(L)'
;MQDQDLKEGKIQTLTRSASDLSLGISMIVAVLLGFGVGYLLYKWLGYYWLIWVGLGYGVAAAILNVVKAYRRLYRDLDSLRHEEKYKYMQDKILEEREKEAR
;
A
#
# COMPACT_ATOMS: atom_id res chain seq x y z
N MET A 1 -17.08 -19.03 23.78
CA MET A 1 -16.44 -19.34 22.49
C MET A 1 -16.66 -18.24 21.45
N GLN A 2 -17.68 -17.37 21.56
CA GLN A 2 -17.90 -16.23 20.65
C GLN A 2 -16.94 -15.01 20.85
N ASP A 3 -16.25 -14.90 21.98
CA ASP A 3 -15.38 -13.74 22.27
C ASP A 3 -14.00 -13.78 21.59
N GLN A 4 -13.55 -14.95 21.12
CA GLN A 4 -12.24 -15.11 20.47
C GLN A 4 -12.28 -14.74 18.97
N ASP A 5 -13.33 -15.14 18.24
CA ASP A 5 -13.54 -14.76 16.83
C ASP A 5 -13.65 -13.24 16.61
N LEU A 6 -14.29 -12.53 17.55
CA LEU A 6 -14.48 -11.07 17.44
C LEU A 6 -13.18 -10.28 17.65
N LYS A 7 -12.24 -10.84 18.44
CA LYS A 7 -10.89 -10.29 18.59
C LYS A 7 -10.09 -10.52 17.32
N GLU A 8 -10.15 -11.71 16.73
CA GLU A 8 -9.40 -12.02 15.50
C GLU A 8 -9.86 -11.14 14.31
N GLY A 9 -11.16 -10.97 14.12
CA GLY A 9 -11.69 -10.08 13.05
C GLY A 9 -11.32 -8.60 13.24
N LYS A 10 -11.29 -8.10 14.49
CA LYS A 10 -10.85 -6.73 14.80
C LYS A 10 -9.35 -6.55 14.62
N ILE A 11 -8.53 -7.55 14.95
CA ILE A 11 -7.07 -7.48 14.77
C ILE A 11 -6.71 -7.51 13.29
N GLN A 12 -7.41 -8.30 12.47
CA GLN A 12 -7.19 -8.34 11.02
C GLN A 12 -7.56 -7.02 10.32
N THR A 13 -8.68 -6.41 10.69
CA THR A 13 -9.09 -5.10 10.15
C THR A 13 -8.13 -3.98 10.56
N LEU A 14 -7.67 -3.97 11.81
CA LEU A 14 -6.63 -3.05 12.27
C LEU A 14 -5.30 -3.24 11.52
N THR A 15 -4.92 -4.49 11.22
CA THR A 15 -3.69 -4.80 10.48
C THR A 15 -3.77 -4.34 9.02
N ARG A 16 -4.95 -4.49 8.38
CA ARG A 16 -5.17 -4.03 7.00
C ARG A 16 -5.12 -2.50 6.90
N SER A 17 -5.77 -1.79 7.83
CA SER A 17 -5.69 -0.32 7.90
C SER A 17 -4.29 0.18 8.26
N ALA A 18 -3.55 -0.54 9.11
CA ALA A 18 -2.16 -0.21 9.42
C ALA A 18 -1.24 -0.36 8.19
N SER A 19 -1.52 -1.32 7.31
CA SER A 19 -0.75 -1.56 6.09
C SER A 19 -0.84 -0.37 5.13
N ASP A 20 -2.04 0.16 4.91
CA ASP A 20 -2.27 1.34 4.04
C ASP A 20 -1.65 2.62 4.63
N LEU A 21 -1.75 2.82 5.95
CA LEU A 21 -1.15 3.96 6.63
C LEU A 21 0.38 3.89 6.64
N SER A 22 0.94 2.69 6.80
CA SER A 22 2.39 2.47 6.74
C SER A 22 2.99 2.80 5.37
N LEU A 23 2.21 2.58 4.30
CA LEU A 23 2.60 2.92 2.94
C LEU A 23 2.72 4.45 2.77
N GLY A 24 1.77 5.20 3.31
CA GLY A 24 1.82 6.67 3.32
C GLY A 24 2.98 7.23 4.15
N ILE A 25 3.25 6.64 5.32
CA ILE A 25 4.38 7.04 6.17
C ILE A 25 5.72 6.80 5.46
N SER A 26 5.85 5.70 4.71
CA SER A 26 7.07 5.40 3.94
C SER A 26 7.39 6.48 2.89
N MET A 27 6.37 7.07 2.26
CA MET A 27 6.52 8.18 1.31
C MET A 27 7.11 9.42 1.99
N ILE A 28 6.56 9.79 3.15
CA ILE A 28 7.01 10.96 3.91
C ILE A 28 8.47 10.78 4.36
N VAL A 29 8.81 9.59 4.86
CA VAL A 29 10.20 9.27 5.26
C VAL A 29 11.17 9.38 4.08
N ALA A 30 10.79 8.89 2.89
CA ALA A 30 11.63 9.01 1.69
C ALA A 30 11.85 10.48 1.27
N VAL A 31 10.81 11.31 1.33
CA VAL A 31 10.90 12.75 1.02
C VAL A 31 11.76 13.47 2.06
N LEU A 32 11.59 13.17 3.35
CA LEU A 32 12.39 13.76 4.43
C LEU A 32 13.86 13.38 4.34
N LEU A 33 14.18 12.14 3.94
CA LEU A 33 15.56 11.73 3.69
C LEU A 33 16.16 12.42 2.46
N GLY A 34 15.42 12.53 1.36
CA GLY A 34 15.86 13.27 0.18
C GLY A 34 16.10 14.76 0.48
N PHE A 35 15.18 15.38 1.21
CA PHE A 35 15.32 16.76 1.67
C PHE A 35 16.47 16.93 2.68
N GLY A 36 16.62 15.99 3.62
CA GLY A 36 17.69 15.99 4.61
C GLY A 36 19.08 15.87 3.98
N VAL A 37 19.22 15.02 2.95
CA VAL A 37 20.46 14.93 2.16
C VAL A 37 20.72 16.21 1.38
N GLY A 38 19.69 16.81 0.75
CA GLY A 38 19.82 18.11 0.06
C GLY A 38 20.23 19.25 0.99
N TYR A 39 19.66 19.28 2.20
CA TYR A 39 20.01 20.26 3.24
C TYR A 39 21.43 20.07 3.79
N LEU A 40 21.86 18.81 3.97
CA LEU A 40 23.22 18.50 4.41
C LEU A 40 24.26 18.94 3.36
N LEU A 41 23.97 18.70 2.08
CA LEU A 41 24.80 19.15 0.96
C LEU A 41 24.87 20.68 0.85
N TYR A 42 23.74 21.36 1.07
CA TYR A 42 23.70 22.82 1.16
C TYR A 42 24.60 23.35 2.29
N LYS A 43 24.58 22.71 3.46
CA LYS A 43 25.42 23.12 4.59
C LYS A 43 26.92 22.95 4.34
N TRP A 44 27.31 22.04 3.45
CA TRP A 44 28.70 21.78 3.11
C TRP A 44 29.20 22.65 1.95
N LEU A 45 28.39 22.86 0.90
CA LEU A 45 28.82 23.58 -0.30
C LEU A 45 28.39 25.05 -0.33
N GLY A 46 27.46 25.50 0.52
CA GLY A 46 27.03 26.90 0.64
C GLY A 46 26.20 27.45 -0.53
N TYR A 47 25.98 26.66 -1.58
CA TYR A 47 25.20 27.08 -2.74
C TYR A 47 23.71 26.75 -2.56
N TYR A 48 22.86 27.78 -2.49
CA TYR A 48 21.40 27.67 -2.33
C TYR A 48 20.70 26.85 -3.43
N TRP A 49 21.27 26.78 -4.64
CA TRP A 49 20.65 26.05 -5.75
C TRP A 49 20.72 24.51 -5.58
N LEU A 50 21.65 23.98 -4.77
CA LEU A 50 21.72 22.55 -4.48
C LEU A 50 20.50 22.03 -3.70
N ILE A 51 19.80 22.91 -2.98
CA ILE A 51 18.58 22.56 -2.26
C ILE A 51 17.51 22.10 -3.26
N TRP A 52 17.39 22.77 -4.41
CA TRP A 52 16.45 22.40 -5.47
C TRP A 52 16.84 21.11 -6.19
N VAL A 53 18.13 20.85 -6.35
CA VAL A 53 18.62 19.59 -6.94
C VAL A 53 18.35 18.43 -5.99
N GLY A 54 18.65 18.59 -4.70
CA GLY A 54 18.37 17.58 -3.67
C GLY A 54 16.87 17.34 -3.49
N LEU A 55 16.06 18.40 -3.53
CA LEU A 55 14.60 18.30 -3.51
C LEU A 55 14.07 17.60 -4.76
N GLY A 56 14.54 17.97 -5.95
CA GLY A 56 14.11 17.37 -7.21
C GLY A 56 14.45 15.88 -7.28
N TYR A 57 15.68 15.50 -6.94
CA TYR A 57 16.09 14.10 -6.86
C TYR A 57 15.39 13.33 -5.73
N GLY A 58 15.19 13.96 -4.57
CA GLY A 58 14.47 13.36 -3.44
C GLY A 58 13.01 13.07 -3.78
N VAL A 59 12.32 14.01 -4.43
CA VAL A 59 10.94 13.84 -4.90
C VAL A 59 10.86 12.77 -5.99
N ALA A 60 11.79 12.78 -6.96
CA ALA A 60 11.84 11.75 -8.00
C ALA A 60 12.06 10.34 -7.41
N ALA A 61 12.97 10.20 -6.45
CA ALA A 61 13.25 8.94 -5.76
C ALA A 61 12.04 8.47 -4.91
N ALA A 62 11.37 9.39 -4.22
CA ALA A 62 10.16 9.09 -3.46
C ALA A 62 9.03 8.60 -4.38
N ILE A 63 8.77 9.29 -5.51
CA ILE A 63 7.76 8.88 -6.49
C ILE A 63 8.06 7.49 -7.04
N LEU A 64 9.30 7.21 -7.43
CA LEU A 64 9.71 5.90 -7.94
C LEU A 64 9.51 4.78 -6.90
N ASN A 65 9.78 5.05 -5.63
CA ASN A 65 9.58 4.09 -4.55
C ASN A 65 8.07 3.85 -4.29
N VAL A 66 7.28 4.92 -4.19
CA VAL A 66 5.84 4.87 -3.96
C VAL A 66 5.12 4.11 -5.08
N VAL A 67 5.45 4.36 -6.35
CA VAL A 67 4.85 3.66 -7.49
C VAL A 67 5.11 2.16 -7.42
N LYS A 68 6.31 1.74 -6.99
CA LYS A 68 6.66 0.33 -6.84
C LYS A 68 5.85 -0.34 -5.72
N ALA A 69 5.72 0.33 -4.58
CA ALA A 69 4.92 -0.15 -3.46
C ALA A 69 3.43 -0.21 -3.81
N TYR A 70 2.91 0.84 -4.45
CA TYR A 70 1.53 0.94 -4.91
C TYR A 70 1.18 -0.15 -5.93
N ARG A 71 2.06 -0.41 -6.90
CA ARG A 71 1.84 -1.45 -7.91
C ARG A 71 1.78 -2.86 -7.28
N ARG A 72 2.49 -3.08 -6.17
CA ARG A 72 2.43 -4.32 -5.40
C ARG A 72 1.09 -4.45 -4.68
N LEU A 73 0.67 -3.38 -4.00
CA LEU A 73 -0.61 -3.32 -3.31
C LEU A 73 -1.79 -3.50 -4.27
N TYR A 74 -1.74 -2.85 -5.44
CA TYR A 74 -2.77 -2.96 -6.48
C TYR A 74 -2.90 -4.38 -7.03
N ARG A 75 -1.77 -5.08 -7.23
CA ARG A 75 -1.77 -6.49 -7.66
C ARG A 75 -2.38 -7.41 -6.60
N ASP A 76 -2.03 -7.21 -5.33
CA ASP A 76 -2.60 -8.00 -4.23
C ASP A 76 -4.11 -7.76 -4.15
N LEU A 77 -4.55 -6.50 -4.23
CA LEU A 77 -5.97 -6.12 -4.28
C LEU A 77 -6.71 -6.74 -5.47
N ASP A 78 -6.11 -6.75 -6.66
CA ASP A 78 -6.75 -7.28 -7.87
C ASP A 78 -6.84 -8.82 -7.85
N SER A 79 -5.83 -9.50 -7.28
CA SER A 79 -5.86 -10.95 -7.06
C SER A 79 -6.94 -11.36 -6.06
N LEU A 80 -7.07 -10.65 -4.95
CA LEU A 80 -8.13 -10.85 -3.96
C LEU A 80 -9.52 -10.63 -4.59
N ARG A 81 -9.67 -9.58 -5.40
CA ARG A 81 -10.93 -9.28 -6.10
C ARG A 81 -11.31 -10.35 -7.11
N HIS A 82 -10.33 -10.94 -7.81
CA HIS A 82 -10.56 -12.05 -8.72
C HIS A 82 -11.01 -13.31 -7.98
N GLU A 83 -10.31 -13.71 -6.92
CA GLU A 83 -10.69 -14.90 -6.14
C GLU A 83 -12.09 -14.78 -5.52
N GLU A 84 -12.42 -13.63 -4.94
CA GLU A 84 -13.73 -13.39 -4.33
C GLU A 84 -14.86 -13.43 -5.37
N LYS A 85 -14.66 -12.79 -6.53
CA LYS A 85 -15.63 -12.80 -7.65
C LYS A 85 -15.81 -14.21 -8.24
N TYR A 86 -14.73 -14.97 -8.36
CA TYR A 86 -14.78 -16.35 -8.88
C TYR A 86 -15.52 -17.28 -7.91
N LYS A 87 -15.25 -17.20 -6.60
CA LYS A 87 -15.99 -17.97 -5.58
C LYS A 87 -17.48 -17.66 -5.62
N TYR A 88 -17.86 -16.38 -5.67
CA TYR A 88 -19.27 -15.97 -5.76
C TYR A 88 -19.98 -16.53 -7.01
N MET A 89 -19.31 -16.52 -8.16
CA MET A 89 -19.84 -17.08 -9.40
C MET A 89 -19.99 -18.61 -9.30
N GLN A 90 -19.02 -19.29 -8.70
CA GLN A 90 -19.05 -20.74 -8.53
C GLN A 90 -20.17 -21.17 -7.60
N ASP A 91 -20.35 -20.49 -6.46
CA ASP A 91 -21.43 -20.76 -5.51
C ASP A 91 -22.80 -20.58 -6.15
N LYS A 92 -22.97 -19.52 -6.97
CA LYS A 92 -24.21 -19.32 -7.75
C LYS A 92 -24.50 -20.45 -8.71
N ILE A 93 -23.50 -20.90 -9.45
CA ILE A 93 -23.68 -22.00 -10.42
C ILE A 93 -24.04 -23.29 -9.68
N LEU A 94 -23.43 -23.57 -8.53
CA LEU A 94 -23.75 -24.74 -7.72
C LEU A 94 -25.18 -24.66 -7.17
N GLU A 95 -25.62 -23.50 -6.67
CA GLU A 95 -27.00 -23.28 -6.23
C GLU A 95 -28.02 -23.50 -7.36
N GLU A 96 -27.72 -23.03 -8.58
CA GLU A 96 -28.61 -23.22 -9.74
C GLU A 96 -28.67 -24.70 -10.13
N ARG A 97 -27.55 -25.42 -10.12
CA ARG A 97 -27.49 -26.87 -10.38
C ARG A 97 -28.27 -27.70 -9.35
N GLU A 98 -28.20 -27.34 -8.07
CA GLU A 98 -28.98 -28.00 -7.03
C GLU A 98 -30.49 -27.74 -7.17
N LYS A 99 -30.87 -26.55 -7.65
CA LYS A 99 -32.28 -26.22 -7.94
C LYS A 99 -32.80 -26.93 -9.18
N GLU A 100 -31.97 -27.17 -10.19
CA GLU A 100 -32.32 -27.96 -11.38
C GLU A 100 -32.45 -29.47 -11.09
N ALA A 101 -31.74 -29.97 -10.08
CA ALA A 101 -31.72 -31.38 -9.71
C ALA A 101 -32.83 -31.80 -8.72
N ARG A 102 -33.62 -30.85 -8.21
CA ARG A 102 -34.78 -31.07 -7.33
C ARG A 102 -36.09 -30.88 -8.07
#